data_AF-A0A1F7Y3G4-F1
#
_entry.id   AF-A0A1F7Y3G4-F1
#
_cell.length_a   1.000
_cell.length_b   1.000
_cell.length_c   1.000
_cell.angle_alpha   90.00
_cell.angle_beta   90.00
_cell.angle_gamma   90.00
#
_symmetry.space_group_name_H-M   'P 1'
#
loop_
_entity.id
_entity.type
_entity.pdbx_description
1 polymer ?
#
loop_
_entity_poly.entity_id
_entity_poly.type
_entity_poly.pdbx_seq_one_letter_code
_entity_poly.pdbx_strand_id
1 'polypeptide(L)'
;MILRIIFTTFVVLIFLYVFWRRLKEDYTQNQIFTCGFYILLGLVIGSIIADAFAPLWFFWLSFSGAVAGMLLGVYRFKLRIFEVLEASVIGALVLLSATYTFDWITTKNIFSALGALAVVILMIFYALLNKHYKRFTWYKSGKVGFSGMMTLGIFFLIRTIIAILLPHMLSFVGSIDAVISGTLSFLAFITLYNLAGQTQ
;
A
#
# COMPACT_ATOMS: atom_id res chain seq x y z
N MET A 1 -18.04 -10.80 -16.01
CA MET A 1 -18.53 -9.70 -15.13
C MET A 1 -18.80 -10.19 -13.70
N ILE A 2 -19.69 -11.18 -13.50
CA ILE A 2 -20.07 -11.69 -12.16
C ILE A 2 -18.85 -12.15 -11.33
N LEU A 3 -17.96 -12.96 -11.92
CA LEU A 3 -16.74 -13.42 -11.23
C LEU A 3 -15.87 -12.26 -10.72
N ARG A 4 -15.71 -11.19 -11.51
CA ARG A 4 -14.93 -9.99 -11.13
C ARG A 4 -15.58 -9.29 -9.93
N ILE A 5 -16.90 -9.16 -9.92
CA ILE A 5 -17.63 -8.53 -8.81
C ILE A 5 -17.45 -9.35 -7.54
N ILE A 6 -17.70 -10.67 -7.59
CA ILE A 6 -17.53 -11.56 -6.43
C ILE A 6 -16.10 -11.50 -5.89
N PHE A 7 -15.12 -11.61 -6.78
CA PHE A 7 -13.70 -11.56 -6.41
C PHE A 7 -13.34 -10.22 -5.75
N THR A 8 -13.76 -9.10 -6.35
CA THR A 8 -13.48 -7.76 -5.82
C THR A 8 -14.12 -7.56 -4.45
N THR A 9 -15.39 -7.97 -4.28
CA THR A 9 -16.08 -7.90 -2.99
C THR A 9 -15.34 -8.70 -1.92
N PHE A 10 -14.94 -9.94 -2.24
CA PHE A 10 -14.20 -10.78 -1.31
C PHE A 10 -12.87 -10.15 -0.88
N VAL A 11 -12.13 -9.58 -1.84
CA VAL A 11 -10.85 -8.91 -1.60
C VAL A 11 -11.03 -7.65 -0.75
N VAL A 12 -12.08 -6.87 -0.97
CA VAL A 12 -12.44 -5.71 -0.13
C VAL A 12 -12.75 -6.15 1.30
N LEU A 13 -13.45 -7.27 1.50
CA LEU A 13 -13.69 -7.80 2.84
C LEU A 13 -12.39 -8.22 3.55
N ILE A 14 -11.45 -8.85 2.84
CA ILE A 14 -10.13 -9.18 3.39
C ILE A 14 -9.37 -7.91 3.76
N PHE A 15 -9.37 -6.89 2.89
CA PHE A 15 -8.76 -5.59 3.18
C PHE A 15 -9.32 -5.01 4.48
N LEU A 16 -10.64 -4.91 4.60
CA LEU A 16 -11.30 -4.38 5.80
C LEU A 16 -11.00 -5.21 7.05
N TYR A 17 -10.98 -6.55 6.93
CA TYR A 17 -10.63 -7.44 8.03
C TYR A 17 -9.20 -7.24 8.51
N VAL A 18 -8.23 -7.16 7.59
CA VAL A 18 -6.81 -6.93 7.93
C VAL A 18 -6.63 -5.55 8.56
N PHE A 19 -7.26 -4.52 7.99
CA PHE A 19 -7.23 -3.16 8.49
C PHE A 19 -7.81 -3.07 9.91
N TRP A 20 -8.97 -3.69 10.13
CA TRP A 20 -9.60 -3.78 11.45
C TRP A 20 -8.74 -4.55 12.46
N ARG A 21 -8.22 -5.72 12.07
CA ARG A 21 -7.40 -6.55 12.97
C ARG A 21 -6.20 -5.78 13.51
N ARG A 22 -5.65 -4.82 12.75
CA ARG A 22 -4.50 -4.02 13.17
C ARG A 22 -4.87 -2.87 14.11
N LEU A 23 -6.06 -2.29 13.98
CA LEU A 23 -6.46 -1.07 14.68
C LEU A 23 -7.46 -1.31 15.83
N LYS A 24 -8.03 -2.51 15.95
CA LYS A 24 -9.11 -2.84 16.90
C LYS A 24 -8.78 -2.65 18.38
N GLU A 25 -7.50 -2.62 18.74
CA GLU A 25 -7.06 -2.47 20.13
C GLU A 25 -7.14 -1.02 20.60
N ASP A 26 -6.94 -0.06 19.69
CA ASP A 26 -6.81 1.37 20.04
C ASP A 26 -8.01 2.22 19.58
N TYR A 27 -8.84 1.72 18.66
CA TYR A 27 -9.89 2.52 18.01
C TYR A 27 -11.25 1.81 17.96
N THR A 28 -12.32 2.61 17.94
CA THR A 28 -13.68 2.07 17.80
C THR A 28 -13.92 1.52 16.39
N GLN A 29 -14.77 0.49 16.28
CA GLN A 29 -15.11 -0.12 15.00
C GLN A 29 -15.59 0.92 13.97
N ASN A 30 -16.41 1.89 14.39
CA ASN A 30 -16.93 2.93 13.52
C ASN A 30 -15.82 3.80 12.91
N GLN A 31 -14.83 4.22 13.71
CA GLN A 31 -13.68 4.99 13.23
C GLN A 31 -12.84 4.18 12.22
N ILE A 32 -12.56 2.92 12.55
CA ILE A 32 -11.76 2.02 11.73
C ILE A 32 -12.42 1.80 10.37
N PHE A 33 -13.69 1.36 10.35
CA PHE A 33 -14.37 1.05 9.09
C PHE A 33 -14.61 2.30 8.26
N THR A 34 -14.97 3.44 8.87
CA THR A 34 -15.14 4.70 8.12
C THR A 34 -13.83 5.14 7.47
N CYS A 35 -12.70 5.04 8.19
CA CYS A 35 -11.38 5.33 7.63
C CYS A 35 -11.04 4.38 6.47
N GLY A 36 -11.27 3.07 6.65
CA GLY A 36 -11.08 2.07 5.60
C GLY A 36 -11.94 2.35 4.35
N PHE A 37 -13.20 2.76 4.53
CA PHE A 37 -14.07 3.16 3.43
C PHE A 37 -13.59 4.43 2.72
N TYR A 38 -13.04 5.42 3.42
CA TYR A 38 -12.44 6.59 2.77
C TYR A 38 -11.25 6.21 1.89
N ILE A 39 -10.40 5.28 2.34
CA ILE A 39 -9.28 4.76 1.53
C ILE A 39 -9.81 4.08 0.26
N LEU A 40 -10.80 3.19 0.40
CA LEU A 40 -11.39 2.48 -0.74
C LEU A 40 -12.11 3.42 -1.71
N LEU A 41 -12.87 4.38 -1.20
CA LEU A 41 -13.57 5.37 -2.00
C LEU A 41 -12.58 6.29 -2.74
N GLY A 42 -11.51 6.71 -2.07
CA GLY A 42 -10.42 7.45 -2.69
C GLY A 42 -9.74 6.65 -3.80
N LEU A 43 -9.48 5.36 -3.59
CA LEU A 43 -8.94 4.45 -4.62
C LEU A 43 -9.87 4.35 -5.83
N VAL A 44 -11.17 4.19 -5.61
CA VAL A 44 -12.18 4.12 -6.69
C VAL A 44 -12.25 5.43 -7.46
N ILE A 45 -12.31 6.57 -6.78
CA ILE A 45 -12.35 7.89 -7.43
C ILE A 45 -11.08 8.11 -8.26
N GLY A 46 -9.90 7.83 -7.69
CA GLY A 46 -8.62 7.93 -8.40
C GLY A 46 -8.58 7.04 -9.66
N SER A 47 -9.12 5.83 -9.55
CA SER A 47 -9.22 4.89 -10.68
C SER A 47 -10.15 5.41 -11.78
N ILE A 48 -11.34 5.93 -11.42
CA ILE A 48 -12.29 6.51 -12.38
C ILE A 48 -11.69 7.72 -13.09
N ILE A 49 -10.99 8.60 -12.35
CA ILE A 49 -10.31 9.76 -12.94
C ILE A 49 -9.21 9.30 -13.91
N ALA A 50 -8.44 8.27 -13.56
CA ALA A 50 -7.42 7.74 -14.44
C ALA A 50 -8.01 7.17 -15.74
N ASP A 51 -9.06 6.35 -15.63
CA ASP A 51 -9.69 5.73 -16.79
C ASP A 51 -10.27 6.78 -17.75
N ALA A 52 -10.80 7.89 -17.21
CA ALA A 52 -11.40 8.96 -18.00
C ALA A 52 -10.36 9.91 -18.64
N PHE A 53 -9.28 10.25 -17.93
CA PHE A 53 -8.41 11.36 -18.33
C PHE A 53 -6.96 10.95 -18.60
N ALA A 54 -6.43 9.94 -17.90
CA ALA A 54 -5.01 9.58 -17.97
C ALA A 54 -4.77 8.08 -17.62
N PRO A 55 -5.10 7.13 -18.53
CA PRO A 55 -5.03 5.69 -18.22
C PRO A 55 -3.61 5.21 -17.83
N LEU A 56 -2.57 5.80 -18.42
CA LEU A 56 -1.17 5.50 -18.06
C LEU A 56 -0.85 5.88 -16.61
N TRP A 57 -1.57 6.84 -16.02
CA TRP A 57 -1.39 7.33 -14.66
C TRP A 57 -2.28 6.59 -13.64
N PHE A 58 -2.94 5.50 -14.03
CA PHE A 58 -3.84 4.72 -13.18
C PHE A 58 -3.27 4.43 -11.80
N PHE A 59 -2.05 3.89 -11.73
CA PHE A 59 -1.44 3.57 -10.44
C PHE A 59 -1.31 4.81 -9.54
N TRP A 60 -0.81 5.93 -10.07
CA TRP A 60 -0.55 7.14 -9.30
C TRP A 60 -1.83 7.85 -8.86
N LEU A 61 -2.85 7.90 -9.72
CA LEU A 61 -4.13 8.51 -9.40
C LEU A 61 -4.90 7.67 -8.37
N SER A 62 -4.91 6.34 -8.50
CA SER A 62 -5.52 5.45 -7.50
C SER A 62 -4.75 5.48 -6.17
N PHE A 63 -3.41 5.51 -6.21
CA PHE A 63 -2.57 5.62 -5.02
C PHE A 63 -2.79 6.95 -4.30
N SER A 64 -2.75 8.07 -5.02
CA SER A 64 -3.00 9.40 -4.44
C SER A 64 -4.41 9.54 -3.88
N GLY A 65 -5.41 8.98 -4.57
CA GLY A 65 -6.78 8.89 -4.06
C GLY A 65 -6.87 8.10 -2.74
N ALA A 66 -6.23 6.94 -2.66
CA ALA A 66 -6.17 6.14 -1.44
C ALA A 66 -5.46 6.88 -0.30
N VAL A 67 -4.35 7.58 -0.58
CA VAL A 67 -3.63 8.43 0.39
C VAL A 67 -4.51 9.58 0.87
N ALA A 68 -5.22 10.27 -0.03
CA ALA A 68 -6.15 11.34 0.34
C ALA A 68 -7.28 10.82 1.24
N GLY A 69 -7.85 9.65 0.91
CA GLY A 69 -8.84 8.97 1.74
C GLY A 69 -8.31 8.62 3.14
N MET A 70 -7.08 8.10 3.22
CA MET A 70 -6.41 7.82 4.48
C MET A 70 -6.23 9.11 5.31
N LEU A 71 -5.68 10.17 4.71
CA LEU A 71 -5.42 11.44 5.39
C LEU A 71 -6.72 12.10 5.87
N LEU A 72 -7.80 12.01 5.10
CA LEU A 72 -9.12 12.47 5.51
C LEU A 72 -9.60 11.73 6.76
N GLY A 73 -9.46 10.40 6.79
CA GLY A 73 -9.81 9.58 7.95
C GLY A 73 -8.96 9.90 9.19
N VAL A 74 -7.65 10.02 9.01
CA VAL A 74 -6.69 10.42 10.04
C VAL A 74 -7.05 11.79 10.63
N TYR A 75 -7.31 12.78 9.77
CA TYR A 75 -7.65 14.14 10.19
C TYR A 75 -9.01 14.18 10.92
N ARG A 76 -10.05 13.57 10.33
CA ARG A 76 -11.42 13.57 10.89
C ARG A 76 -11.50 12.91 12.26
N PHE A 77 -10.82 11.77 12.44
CA PHE A 77 -10.92 10.98 13.66
C PHE A 77 -9.71 11.13 14.60
N LYS A 78 -8.75 12.00 14.25
CA LYS A 78 -7.51 12.25 15.00
C LYS A 78 -6.73 10.96 15.29
N LEU A 79 -6.69 10.06 14.30
CA LEU A 79 -5.96 8.78 14.41
C LEU A 79 -4.46 9.02 14.35
N ARG A 80 -3.65 8.11 14.90
CA ARG A 80 -2.20 8.19 14.77
C ARG A 80 -1.79 7.73 13.37
N ILE A 81 -1.15 8.64 12.62
CA ILE A 81 -0.85 8.41 11.20
C ILE A 81 -0.02 7.15 10.94
N PHE A 82 0.96 6.83 11.79
CA PHE A 82 1.81 5.65 11.60
C PHE A 82 1.09 4.31 11.84
N GLU A 83 0.13 4.28 12.77
CA GLU A 83 -0.70 3.08 13.01
C GLU A 83 -1.66 2.84 11.84
N VAL A 84 -2.30 3.90 11.35
CA VAL A 84 -3.17 3.85 10.17
C VAL A 84 -2.36 3.47 8.93
N LEU A 85 -1.19 4.08 8.73
CA LEU A 85 -0.31 3.78 7.60
C LEU A 85 0.13 2.31 7.60
N GLU A 86 0.52 1.75 8.75
CA GLU A 86 0.85 0.31 8.83
C GLU A 86 -0.32 -0.57 8.43
N ALA A 87 -1.52 -0.28 8.94
CA ALA A 87 -2.74 -1.00 8.58
C ALA A 87 -3.06 -0.86 7.08
N SER A 88 -2.92 0.35 6.53
CA SER A 88 -3.13 0.66 5.12
C SER A 88 -2.13 -0.05 4.22
N VAL A 89 -0.85 -0.13 4.59
CA VAL A 89 0.20 -0.79 3.78
C VAL A 89 -0.10 -2.27 3.62
N ILE A 90 -0.36 -3.00 4.73
CA ILE A 90 -0.67 -4.43 4.62
C ILE A 90 -1.99 -4.67 3.89
N GLY A 91 -2.99 -3.81 4.09
CA GLY A 91 -4.25 -3.85 3.32
C GLY A 91 -4.02 -3.61 1.82
N ALA A 92 -3.22 -2.60 1.46
CA ALA A 92 -2.92 -2.28 0.07
C ALA A 92 -2.16 -3.42 -0.63
N LEU A 93 -1.26 -4.11 0.07
CA LEU A 93 -0.59 -5.30 -0.46
C LEU A 93 -1.58 -6.44 -0.75
N VAL A 94 -2.61 -6.64 0.08
CA VAL A 94 -3.69 -7.59 -0.21
C VAL A 94 -4.43 -7.19 -1.49
N LEU A 95 -4.83 -5.93 -1.63
CA LEU A 95 -5.52 -5.43 -2.82
C LEU A 95 -4.66 -5.60 -4.08
N LEU A 96 -3.37 -5.24 -4.01
CA LEU A 96 -2.43 -5.36 -5.12
C LEU A 96 -2.17 -6.82 -5.51
N SER A 97 -1.94 -7.70 -4.53
CA SER A 97 -1.73 -9.13 -4.78
C SER A 97 -2.94 -9.76 -5.46
N ALA A 98 -4.13 -9.43 -4.98
CA ALA A 98 -5.38 -9.90 -5.57
C ALA A 98 -5.60 -9.36 -6.99
N THR A 99 -5.28 -8.09 -7.24
CA THR A 99 -5.38 -7.47 -8.56
C THR A 99 -4.47 -8.18 -9.57
N TYR A 100 -3.20 -8.38 -9.23
CA TYR A 100 -2.25 -9.10 -10.09
C TYR A 100 -2.62 -10.57 -10.27
N THR A 101 -3.13 -11.23 -9.23
CA THR A 101 -3.59 -12.62 -9.31
C THR A 101 -4.80 -12.75 -10.24
N PHE A 102 -5.78 -11.85 -10.11
CA PHE A 102 -6.95 -11.85 -10.97
C PHE A 102 -6.58 -11.58 -12.43
N ASP A 103 -5.70 -10.61 -12.67
CA ASP A 103 -5.19 -10.34 -14.00
C ASP A 103 -4.48 -11.56 -14.58
N TRP A 104 -3.56 -12.18 -13.83
CA TRP A 104 -2.89 -13.40 -14.27
C TRP A 104 -3.86 -14.55 -14.60
N ILE A 105 -4.88 -14.78 -13.77
CA ILE A 105 -5.86 -15.84 -14.01
C ILE A 105 -6.62 -15.61 -15.32
N THR A 106 -6.96 -14.35 -15.62
CA THR A 106 -7.80 -13.97 -16.76
C THR A 106 -7.01 -13.78 -18.06
N THR A 107 -5.83 -13.19 -18.01
CA THR A 107 -5.01 -12.87 -19.19
C THR A 107 -3.88 -13.88 -19.44
N LYS A 108 -3.54 -14.71 -18.45
CA LYS A 108 -2.36 -15.58 -18.43
C LYS A 108 -1.03 -14.83 -18.59
N ASN A 109 -1.01 -13.52 -18.30
CA ASN A 109 0.19 -12.71 -18.38
C ASN A 109 1.20 -13.08 -17.27
N ILE A 110 2.42 -13.48 -17.68
CA ILE A 110 3.51 -13.85 -16.78
C ILE A 110 3.96 -12.69 -15.88
N PHE A 111 3.91 -11.45 -16.38
CA PHE A 111 4.29 -10.28 -15.59
C PHE A 111 3.34 -10.06 -14.42
N SER A 112 2.04 -10.36 -14.60
CA SER A 112 1.05 -10.29 -13.53
C SER A 112 1.29 -11.39 -12.48
N ALA A 113 1.71 -12.59 -12.89
CA ALA A 113 2.12 -13.63 -11.95
C ALA A 113 3.35 -13.23 -11.13
N LEU A 114 4.39 -12.67 -11.78
CA LEU A 114 5.59 -12.17 -11.11
C LEU A 114 5.28 -10.99 -10.17
N GLY A 115 4.38 -10.08 -10.58
CA GLY A 115 3.89 -9.00 -9.75
C GLY A 115 3.16 -9.51 -8.50
N ALA A 116 2.26 -10.49 -8.66
CA ALA A 116 1.58 -11.13 -7.53
C ALA A 116 2.58 -11.78 -6.57
N LEU A 117 3.56 -12.52 -7.09
CA LEU A 117 4.61 -13.16 -6.30
C LEU A 117 5.45 -12.15 -5.52
N ALA A 118 5.89 -11.06 -6.18
CA ALA A 118 6.66 -9.99 -5.55
C ALA A 118 5.87 -9.34 -4.39
N VAL A 119 4.57 -9.08 -4.58
CA VAL A 119 3.71 -8.53 -3.52
C VAL A 119 3.53 -9.52 -2.36
N VAL A 120 3.38 -10.83 -2.63
CA VAL A 120 3.33 -11.86 -1.58
C VAL A 120 4.63 -11.91 -0.79
N ILE A 121 5.78 -11.84 -1.45
CA ILE A 121 7.09 -11.76 -0.77
C ILE A 121 7.15 -10.52 0.13
N LEU A 122 6.65 -9.37 -0.33
CA LEU A 122 6.56 -8.17 0.50
C LEU A 122 5.62 -8.32 1.70
N MET A 123 4.50 -9.06 1.56
CA MET A 123 3.62 -9.37 2.69
C MET A 123 4.31 -10.26 3.73
N ILE A 124 5.06 -11.27 3.29
CA ILE A 124 5.86 -12.13 4.18
C ILE A 124 6.93 -11.30 4.88
N PHE A 125 7.64 -10.45 4.13
CA PHE A 125 8.64 -9.55 4.67
C PHE A 125 8.04 -8.59 5.70
N TYR A 126 6.89 -7.97 5.42
CA TYR A 126 6.15 -7.15 6.38
C TYR A 126 5.84 -7.93 7.67
N ALA A 127 5.37 -9.17 7.56
CA ALA A 127 5.04 -9.99 8.73
C ALA A 127 6.29 -10.32 9.57
N LEU A 128 7.43 -10.60 8.93
CA LEU A 128 8.71 -10.82 9.61
C LEU A 128 9.19 -9.56 10.33
N LEU A 129 9.13 -8.40 9.67
CA LEU A 129 9.46 -7.13 10.30
C LEU A 129 8.55 -6.84 11.48
N ASN A 130 7.24 -6.99 11.32
CA ASN A 130 6.28 -6.71 12.38
C ASN A 130 6.49 -7.58 13.63
N LYS A 131 6.98 -8.80 13.45
CA LYS A 131 7.33 -9.71 14.56
C LYS A 131 8.63 -9.33 15.26
N HIS A 132 9.60 -8.73 14.55
CA HIS A 132 10.97 -8.59 15.04
C HIS A 132 11.49 -7.16 15.15
N TYR A 133 10.75 -6.14 14.69
CA TYR A 133 11.27 -4.77 14.57
C TYR A 133 11.79 -4.17 15.87
N LYS A 134 11.19 -4.52 17.02
CA LYS A 134 11.63 -4.06 18.34
C LYS A 134 13.00 -4.59 18.77
N ARG A 135 13.54 -5.61 18.09
CA ARG A 135 14.85 -6.20 18.38
C ARG A 135 15.99 -5.53 17.60
N PHE A 136 15.69 -4.66 16.65
CA PHE A 136 16.72 -3.99 15.86
C PHE A 136 17.44 -2.93 16.70
N THR A 137 18.76 -3.11 16.88
CA THR A 137 19.61 -2.24 17.71
C THR A 137 19.63 -0.78 17.24
N TRP A 138 19.48 -0.56 15.94
CA TRP A 138 19.44 0.78 15.34
C TRP A 138 18.07 1.46 15.47
N TYR A 139 16.99 0.71 15.71
CA TYR A 139 15.63 1.23 15.86
C TYR A 139 15.25 1.36 17.34
N LYS A 140 15.87 2.33 18.02
CA LYS A 140 15.72 2.53 19.47
C LYS A 140 14.31 2.97 19.89
N SER A 141 13.59 3.68 19.02
CA SER A 141 12.28 4.26 19.33
C SER A 141 11.21 3.21 19.69
N GLY A 142 11.27 2.03 19.07
CA GLY A 142 10.28 0.96 19.28
C GLY A 142 8.84 1.34 18.87
N LYS A 143 8.62 2.52 18.28
CA LYS A 143 7.32 3.05 17.87
C LYS A 143 6.71 2.24 16.72
N VAL A 144 5.38 2.26 16.67
CA VAL A 144 4.61 1.72 15.55
C VAL A 144 4.87 2.56 14.30
N GLY A 145 4.96 1.92 13.12
CA GLY A 145 5.29 2.60 11.85
C GLY A 145 6.44 1.93 11.10
N PHE A 146 7.34 1.25 11.80
CA PHE A 146 8.55 0.66 11.22
C PHE A 146 8.24 -0.27 10.06
N SER A 147 7.32 -1.22 10.25
CA SER A 147 7.11 -2.30 9.27
C SER A 147 6.43 -1.76 8.03
N GLY A 148 5.48 -0.82 8.21
CA GLY A 148 4.80 -0.15 7.11
C GLY A 148 5.75 0.71 6.29
N MET A 149 6.54 1.57 6.93
CA MET A 149 7.49 2.46 6.26
C MET A 149 8.59 1.69 5.51
N MET A 150 9.17 0.68 6.15
CA MET A 150 10.20 -0.16 5.51
C MET A 150 9.65 -0.92 4.30
N THR A 151 8.44 -1.48 4.42
CA THR A 151 7.81 -2.23 3.31
C THR A 151 7.40 -1.30 2.18
N LEU A 152 6.88 -0.11 2.49
CA LEU A 152 6.55 0.91 1.50
C LEU A 152 7.81 1.41 0.78
N GLY A 153 8.89 1.65 1.52
CA GLY A 153 10.19 2.04 0.97
C GLY A 153 10.74 1.00 -0.01
N ILE A 154 10.73 -0.29 0.38
CA ILE A 154 11.17 -1.38 -0.49
C ILE A 154 10.24 -1.57 -1.69
N PHE A 155 8.92 -1.49 -1.50
CA PHE A 155 7.96 -1.59 -2.59
C PHE A 155 8.24 -0.57 -3.69
N PHE A 156 8.41 0.71 -3.32
CA PHE A 156 8.72 1.76 -4.28
C PHE A 156 10.15 1.66 -4.83
N LEU A 157 11.11 1.13 -4.07
CA LEU A 157 12.45 0.84 -4.58
C LEU A 157 12.42 -0.21 -5.69
N ILE A 158 11.72 -1.33 -5.45
CA ILE A 158 11.51 -2.38 -6.46
C ILE A 158 10.83 -1.79 -7.69
N ARG A 159 9.76 -0.99 -7.49
CA ARG A 159 9.05 -0.30 -8.57
C ARG A 159 10.00 0.59 -9.40
N THR A 160 10.90 1.31 -8.74
CA THR A 160 11.93 2.16 -9.40
C THR A 160 12.87 1.33 -10.27
N ILE A 161 13.40 0.23 -9.72
CA ILE A 161 14.31 -0.66 -10.46
C ILE A 161 13.60 -1.24 -11.69
N ILE A 162 12.35 -1.71 -11.53
CA ILE A 162 11.57 -2.25 -12.65
C ILE A 162 11.28 -1.17 -13.68
N ALA A 163 10.91 0.05 -13.28
CA ALA A 163 10.63 1.14 -14.21
C ALA A 163 11.86 1.53 -15.06
N ILE A 164 13.09 1.40 -14.51
CA ILE A 164 14.33 1.62 -15.25
C ILE A 164 14.60 0.49 -16.25
N LEU A 165 14.40 -0.78 -15.82
CA LEU A 165 14.72 -1.95 -16.64
C LEU A 165 13.66 -2.26 -17.70
N LEU A 166 12.39 -1.97 -17.40
CA LEU A 166 11.20 -2.32 -18.19
C LEU A 166 10.24 -1.13 -18.30
N PRO A 167 10.66 -0.02 -18.95
CA PRO A 167 9.87 1.23 -18.99
C PRO A 167 8.55 1.10 -19.77
N HIS A 168 8.33 0.01 -20.51
CA HIS A 168 7.16 -0.21 -21.37
C HIS A 168 6.03 -1.03 -20.71
N MET A 169 6.10 -1.35 -19.41
CA MET A 169 4.98 -2.06 -18.76
C MET A 169 3.78 -1.13 -18.56
N LEU A 170 2.56 -1.66 -18.69
CA LEU A 170 1.29 -0.93 -18.63
C LEU A 170 1.10 -0.05 -17.38
N SER A 171 1.74 -0.39 -16.26
CA SER A 171 1.63 0.38 -15.01
C SER A 171 2.56 1.59 -14.95
N PHE A 172 3.46 1.79 -15.92
CA PHE A 172 4.49 2.82 -15.87
C PHE A 172 4.25 3.97 -16.85
N VAL A 173 4.47 5.19 -16.35
CA VAL A 173 4.52 6.42 -17.16
C VAL A 173 5.96 6.66 -17.62
N GLY A 174 6.58 5.65 -18.24
CA GLY A 174 7.97 5.71 -18.69
C GLY A 174 8.98 6.05 -17.58
N SER A 175 9.99 6.87 -17.90
CA SER A 175 11.07 7.25 -16.99
C SER A 175 10.61 8.09 -15.79
N ILE A 176 9.49 8.79 -15.90
CA ILE A 176 8.92 9.60 -14.81
C ILE A 176 8.51 8.70 -13.63
N ASP A 177 8.04 7.48 -13.90
CA ASP A 177 7.65 6.54 -12.83
C ASP A 177 8.83 6.16 -11.93
N ALA A 178 10.01 5.98 -12.53
CA ALA A 178 11.24 5.70 -11.78
C ALA A 178 11.60 6.87 -10.84
N VAL A 179 11.44 8.11 -11.30
CA VAL A 179 11.72 9.30 -10.49
C VAL A 179 10.74 9.43 -9.33
N ILE A 180 9.43 9.30 -9.58
CA ILE A 180 8.40 9.42 -8.54
C ILE A 180 8.53 8.28 -7.52
N SER A 181 8.66 7.03 -7.99
CA SER A 181 8.87 5.87 -7.12
C SER A 181 10.15 6.00 -6.30
N GLY A 182 11.25 6.43 -6.91
CA GLY A 182 12.53 6.60 -6.21
C GLY A 182 12.44 7.66 -5.12
N THR A 183 11.73 8.76 -5.41
CA THR A 183 11.47 9.83 -4.44
C THR A 183 10.63 9.32 -3.26
N LEU A 184 9.55 8.58 -3.50
CA LEU A 184 8.72 8.02 -2.42
C LEU A 184 9.47 6.98 -1.59
N SER A 185 10.30 6.16 -2.23
CA SER A 185 11.17 5.21 -1.53
C SER A 185 12.14 5.93 -0.59
N PHE A 186 12.80 6.97 -1.09
CA PHE A 186 13.72 7.80 -0.32
C PHE A 186 13.02 8.52 0.85
N LEU A 187 11.87 9.13 0.60
CA LEU A 187 11.06 9.77 1.66
C LEU A 187 10.65 8.77 2.73
N ALA A 188 10.30 7.54 2.35
CA ALA A 188 9.92 6.50 3.30
C ALA A 188 11.10 6.10 4.20
N PHE A 189 12.30 5.92 3.63
CA PHE A 189 13.49 5.60 4.41
C PHE A 189 13.95 6.77 5.29
N ILE A 190 13.85 8.02 4.83
CA ILE A 190 14.16 9.20 5.67
C ILE A 190 13.19 9.29 6.85
N THR A 191 11.89 9.14 6.61
CA THR A 191 10.94 9.24 7.71
C THR A 191 11.07 8.07 8.68
N LEU A 192 11.47 6.87 8.20
CA LEU A 192 11.87 5.76 9.06
C LEU A 192 13.12 6.09 9.90
N TYR A 193 14.14 6.71 9.30
CA TYR A 193 15.36 7.15 10.01
C TYR A 193 15.02 8.18 11.10
N ASN A 194 14.19 9.16 10.78
CA ASN A 194 13.72 10.15 11.75
C ASN A 194 12.92 9.51 12.89
N LEU A 195 12.08 8.52 12.57
CA LEU A 195 11.33 7.77 13.57
C LEU A 195 12.27 6.97 14.49
N ALA A 196 13.35 6.40 13.95
CA ALA A 196 14.35 5.66 14.72
C ALA A 196 15.10 6.55 15.74
N GLY A 197 15.38 7.80 15.36
CA GLY A 197 16.10 8.78 16.18
C GLY A 197 15.29 9.40 17.32
N GLN A 198 13.96 9.27 17.32
CA GLN A 198 13.12 9.76 18.42
C GLN A 198 13.23 8.83 19.63
N THR A 199 14.14 9.14 20.55
CA THR A 199 14.16 8.56 21.90
C THR A 199 12.97 9.06 22.71
N GLN A 200 12.37 8.18 23.54
CA GLN A 200 11.41 8.58 24.56
C GLN A 200 12.08 9.42 25.65
#